data_AF-A0A4Y2D701-F1
#
_entry.id   AF-A0A4Y2D701-F1
#
_cell.length_a   1.000
_cell.length_b   1.000
_cell.length_c   1.000
_cell.angle_alpha   90.00
_cell.angle_beta   90.00
_cell.angle_gamma   90.00
#
_symmetry.space_group_name_H-M   'P 1'
#
loop_
_entity.id
_entity.type
_entity.pdbx_description
1 polymer ?
#
loop_
_entity_poly.entity_id
_entity_poly.type
_entity_poly.pdbx_seq_one_letter_code
_entity_poly.pdbx_strand_id
1 'polypeptide(L)'
;MLEGRTFVIYTDQKPLIYAFHQNSEKCSPRQLRHLDFISQFSTDIRYTKGSDNTSADALSRIEIDKISPTVSYFKEFASAQSTDEELQQLLSSNNSSLKIRKQHFPLGHPFVL
;
A
#
# COMPACT_ATOMS: atom_id res chain seq x y z
N MET A 1 -8.84 -4.90 -11.12
CA MET A 1 -9.87 -5.92 -10.81
C MET A 1 -9.33 -7.29 -11.21
N LEU A 2 -9.27 -8.25 -10.27
CA LEU A 2 -8.78 -9.62 -10.50
C LEU A 2 -9.91 -10.63 -10.78
N GLU A 3 -11.16 -10.23 -10.56
CA GLU A 3 -12.34 -11.06 -10.78
C GLU A 3 -12.41 -11.59 -12.22
N GLY A 4 -12.69 -12.90 -12.35
CA GLY A 4 -12.78 -13.60 -13.63
C GLY A 4 -11.45 -13.80 -14.37
N ARG A 5 -10.31 -13.47 -13.76
CA ARG A 5 -8.97 -13.65 -14.38
C ARG A 5 -8.23 -14.79 -13.71
N THR A 6 -7.61 -15.65 -14.51
CA THR A 6 -6.63 -16.62 -14.01
C THR A 6 -5.33 -15.89 -13.70
N PHE A 7 -4.82 -16.07 -12.48
CA PHE A 7 -3.54 -15.51 -12.06
C PHE A 7 -2.84 -16.44 -11.06
N VAL A 8 -1.54 -16.21 -10.88
CA VAL A 8 -0.66 -16.98 -10.01
C VAL A 8 -0.29 -16.15 -8.78
N ILE A 9 -0.29 -16.78 -7.62
CA ILE A 9 0.18 -16.17 -6.36
C ILE A 9 1.63 -16.58 -6.15
N TYR A 10 2.55 -15.61 -6.08
CA TYR A 10 3.94 -15.85 -5.71
C TYR A 10 4.16 -15.58 -4.22
N THR A 11 4.88 -16.49 -3.55
CA THR A 11 5.24 -16.36 -2.14
C THR A 11 6.64 -16.92 -1.87
N ASP A 12 7.34 -16.34 -0.92
CA ASP A 12 8.60 -16.88 -0.38
C ASP A 12 8.39 -17.84 0.79
N GLN A 13 7.14 -18.12 1.15
CA GLN A 13 6.79 -19.10 2.18
C GLN A 13 6.55 -20.49 1.57
N LYS A 14 7.61 -21.31 1.53
CA LYS A 14 7.58 -22.67 0.95
C LYS A 14 6.40 -23.55 1.39
N PRO A 15 5.96 -23.58 2.67
CA PRO A 15 4.82 -24.40 3.06
C PRO A 15 3.53 -24.10 2.29
N LEU A 16 3.32 -22.86 1.82
CA LEU A 16 2.07 -22.45 1.20
C LEU A 16 1.86 -23.01 -0.21
N ILE A 17 2.91 -23.43 -0.92
CA ILE A 17 2.76 -24.05 -2.25
C ILE A 17 2.03 -25.39 -2.20
N TYR A 18 2.04 -26.03 -1.02
CA TYR A 18 1.32 -27.29 -0.77
C TYR A 18 -0.01 -27.06 -0.02
N ALA A 19 -0.42 -25.82 0.21
CA ALA A 19 -1.53 -25.52 1.11
C ALA A 19 -2.88 -26.07 0.64
N PHE A 20 -3.09 -26.22 -0.66
CA PHE A 20 -4.29 -26.84 -1.24
C PHE A 20 -4.15 -28.34 -1.52
N HIS A 21 -2.94 -28.90 -1.32
CA HIS A 21 -2.66 -30.32 -1.48
C HIS A 21 -2.58 -31.07 -0.14
N GLN A 22 -2.51 -30.35 0.98
CA GLN A 22 -2.44 -30.92 2.31
C GLN A 22 -3.81 -31.39 2.83
N ASN A 23 -3.81 -32.41 3.69
CA ASN A 23 -5.03 -32.87 4.35
C ASN A 23 -5.62 -31.76 5.24
N SER A 24 -6.92 -31.47 5.05
CA SER A 24 -7.66 -30.48 5.83
C SER A 24 -7.60 -30.71 7.34
N GLU A 25 -7.55 -31.97 7.77
CA GLU A 25 -7.43 -32.39 9.18
C GLU A 25 -6.15 -31.87 9.87
N LYS A 26 -5.13 -31.50 9.10
CA LYS A 26 -3.87 -30.95 9.64
C LYS A 26 -3.89 -29.42 9.76
N CYS A 27 -4.93 -28.77 9.24
CA CYS A 27 -5.07 -27.32 9.32
C CYS A 27 -5.91 -26.91 10.53
N SER A 28 -5.47 -25.87 11.23
CA SER A 28 -6.32 -25.22 12.22
C SER A 28 -7.58 -24.63 11.55
N PRO A 29 -8.70 -24.47 12.27
CA PRO A 29 -9.91 -23.83 11.74
C PRO A 29 -9.65 -22.43 11.17
N ARG A 30 -8.66 -21.70 11.71
CA ARG A 30 -8.24 -20.40 11.19
C ARG A 30 -7.56 -20.53 9.82
N GLN A 31 -6.63 -21.47 9.66
CA GLN A 31 -5.97 -21.71 8.38
C GLN A 31 -6.97 -22.13 7.31
N LEU A 32 -7.90 -23.03 7.64
CA LEU A 32 -8.96 -23.46 6.72
C LEU A 32 -9.79 -22.27 6.20
N ARG A 33 -10.26 -21.39 7.07
CA ARG A 33 -11.01 -20.18 6.65
C ARG A 33 -10.22 -19.26 5.74
N HIS A 34 -8.92 -19.10 6.00
CA HIS A 34 -8.06 -18.29 5.13
C HIS A 34 -7.84 -18.95 3.77
N LEU A 35 -7.62 -20.26 3.73
CA LEU A 35 -7.44 -21.00 2.48
C LEU A 35 -8.72 -21.04 1.67
N ASP A 36 -9.88 -21.22 2.31
CA ASP A 36 -11.19 -21.14 1.66
C ASP A 36 -11.40 -19.78 0.99
N PHE A 37 -11.11 -18.69 1.71
CA PHE A 37 -11.15 -17.34 1.14
C PHE A 37 -10.17 -17.14 -0.04
N ILE A 38 -8.91 -17.58 0.09
CA ILE A 38 -7.92 -17.48 -0.98
C ILE A 38 -8.36 -18.28 -2.21
N SER A 39 -8.97 -19.46 -2.01
CA SER A 39 -9.41 -20.35 -3.09
C SER A 39 -10.49 -19.74 -4.00
N GLN A 40 -11.24 -18.76 -3.51
CA GLN A 40 -12.22 -18.01 -4.31
C GLN A 40 -11.55 -17.18 -5.42
N PHE A 41 -10.25 -16.91 -5.29
CA PHE A 41 -9.48 -16.14 -6.27
C PHE A 41 -8.50 -17.00 -7.06
N SER A 42 -7.67 -17.81 -6.40
CA SER A 42 -6.73 -18.70 -7.06
C SER A 42 -6.22 -19.80 -6.13
N THR A 43 -5.91 -20.96 -6.69
CA THR A 43 -5.22 -22.08 -6.02
C THR A 43 -3.81 -22.32 -6.56
N ASP A 44 -3.38 -21.61 -7.62
CA ASP A 44 -2.02 -21.70 -8.17
C ASP A 44 -1.07 -20.80 -7.36
N ILE A 45 -0.38 -21.43 -6.39
CA ILE A 45 0.61 -20.79 -5.52
C ILE A 45 2.01 -21.32 -5.87
N ARG A 46 2.93 -20.42 -6.20
CA ARG A 46 4.31 -20.75 -6.57
C ARG A 46 5.32 -20.10 -5.64
N TYR A 47 6.41 -20.83 -5.40
CA TYR A 47 7.52 -20.32 -4.62
C TYR A 47 8.36 -19.35 -5.45
N THR A 48 8.70 -18.22 -4.86
CA THR A 48 9.80 -17.34 -5.31
C THR A 48 10.80 -17.19 -4.17
N LYS A 49 12.08 -16.97 -4.47
CA LYS A 49 13.09 -16.77 -3.42
C LYS A 49 12.83 -15.42 -2.74
N GLY A 50 13.03 -15.34 -1.43
CA GLY A 50 12.86 -14.07 -0.70
C GLY A 50 13.72 -12.91 -1.26
N SER A 51 14.92 -13.22 -1.79
CA SER A 51 15.77 -12.24 -2.48
C SER A 51 15.13 -11.65 -3.74
N ASP A 52 14.16 -12.34 -4.31
CA ASP A 52 13.48 -11.98 -5.55
C ASP A 52 12.04 -11.45 -5.24
N ASN A 53 11.61 -11.53 -3.98
CA ASN A 53 10.32 -11.04 -3.48
C ASN A 53 10.44 -9.66 -2.80
N THR A 54 11.41 -8.85 -3.23
CA THR A 54 11.81 -7.59 -2.56
C THR A 54 10.67 -6.60 -2.41
N SER A 55 9.74 -6.53 -3.38
CA SER A 55 8.60 -5.62 -3.32
C SER A 55 7.63 -6.01 -2.21
N ALA A 56 7.27 -7.29 -2.10
CA ALA A 56 6.38 -7.77 -1.04
C ALA A 56 7.07 -7.71 0.34
N ASP A 57 8.35 -8.07 0.40
CA ASP A 57 9.16 -7.96 1.61
C ASP A 57 9.19 -6.51 2.12
N ALA A 58 9.51 -5.53 1.25
CA ALA A 58 9.50 -4.11 1.59
C ALA A 58 8.14 -3.64 2.12
N LEU A 59 7.04 -4.00 1.45
CA LEU A 59 5.68 -3.64 1.89
C LEU A 59 5.31 -4.31 3.22
N SER A 60 5.69 -5.57 3.43
CA SER A 60 5.42 -6.29 4.68
C SER A 60 6.23 -5.77 5.87
N ARG A 61 7.38 -5.15 5.60
CA ARG A 61 8.29 -4.56 6.59
C ARG A 61 8.04 -3.08 6.85
N ILE A 62 7.02 -2.48 6.25
CA ILE A 62 6.56 -1.14 6.67
C ILE A 62 6.04 -1.29 8.10
N GLU A 63 6.92 -1.05 9.06
CA GLU A 63 6.52 -0.86 10.46
C GLU A 63 5.57 0.33 10.46
N ILE A 64 4.31 0.08 10.82
CA ILE A 64 3.32 1.14 11.04
C ILE A 64 3.85 2.16 12.06
N ASP A 65 4.74 1.73 12.97
CA ASP A 65 5.47 2.57 13.93
C ASP A 65 6.62 3.40 13.33
N LYS A 66 7.14 3.06 12.13
CA LYS A 66 8.09 3.91 11.37
C LYS A 66 7.39 5.02 10.60
N ILE A 67 6.06 4.98 10.51
CA ILE A 67 5.29 6.21 10.35
C ILE A 67 5.28 6.90 11.72
N SER A 68 6.46 7.28 12.20
CA SER A 68 6.53 8.48 13.04
C SER A 68 5.76 9.52 12.24
N PRO A 69 4.74 10.19 12.81
CA PRO A 69 3.99 11.18 12.08
C PRO A 69 5.04 12.07 11.44
N THR A 70 4.96 12.16 10.12
CA THR A 70 5.90 12.78 9.22
C THR A 70 5.89 14.30 9.40
N VAL A 71 5.99 14.75 10.65
CA VAL A 71 6.12 16.13 11.10
C VAL A 71 7.36 16.78 10.47
N SER A 72 8.36 15.97 10.08
CA SER A 72 9.54 16.47 9.37
C SER A 72 9.24 16.92 7.94
N TYR A 73 8.46 16.16 7.17
CA TYR A 73 8.23 16.48 5.75
C TYR A 73 7.19 17.58 5.53
N PHE A 74 6.26 17.79 6.46
CA PHE A 74 5.26 18.85 6.31
C PHE A 74 5.87 20.25 6.26
N LYS A 75 6.97 20.49 6.99
CA LYS A 75 7.69 21.77 6.91
C LYS A 75 8.36 21.95 5.55
N GLU A 76 8.97 20.88 5.03
CA GLU A 76 9.60 20.89 3.71
C GLU A 76 8.56 21.10 2.61
N PHE A 77 7.43 20.37 2.64
CA PHE A 77 6.33 20.56 1.68
C PHE A 77 5.74 21.97 1.76
N ALA A 78 5.51 22.51 2.96
CA ALA A 78 5.04 23.88 3.12
C ALA A 78 6.03 24.90 2.52
N SER A 79 7.34 24.69 2.72
CA SER A 79 8.37 25.55 2.15
C SER A 79 8.42 25.45 0.63
N ALA A 80 8.42 24.24 0.07
CA ALA A 80 8.47 24.01 -1.37
C ALA A 80 7.26 24.62 -2.08
N GLN A 81 6.06 24.45 -1.52
CA GLN A 81 4.83 25.04 -2.06
C GLN A 81 4.77 26.55 -1.93
N SER A 82 5.38 27.14 -0.89
CA SER A 82 5.47 28.59 -0.77
C SER A 82 6.29 29.22 -1.89
N THR A 83 7.28 28.50 -2.41
CA THR A 83 8.18 28.94 -3.49
C THR A 83 7.77 28.47 -4.89
N ASP A 84 6.75 27.62 -5.00
CA ASP A 84 6.27 27.07 -6.27
C ASP A 84 5.44 28.12 -7.05
N GLU A 85 6.00 28.60 -8.17
CA GLU A 85 5.38 29.62 -9.01
C GLU A 85 4.07 29.15 -9.67
N GLU A 86 4.00 27.89 -10.10
CA GLU A 86 2.81 27.32 -10.73
C GLU A 86 1.65 27.27 -9.73
N LEU A 87 1.94 26.84 -8.50
CA LEU A 87 0.95 26.81 -7.43
C LEU A 87 0.45 28.22 -7.07
N GLN A 88 1.32 29.23 -7.02
CA GLN A 88 0.90 30.62 -6.78
C GLN A 88 0.02 31.17 -7.91
N GLN A 89 0.33 30.83 -9.16
CA GLN A 89 -0.49 31.19 -10.31
C GLN A 89 -1.86 30.54 -10.23
N LEU A 90 -1.94 29.25 -9.90
CA LEU A 90 -3.21 28.53 -9.74
C LEU A 90 -4.05 29.09 -8.60
N LEU A 91 -3.43 29.45 -7.47
CA LEU A 91 -4.11 30.08 -6.33
C LEU A 91 -4.66 31.49 -6.64
N SER A 92 -3.99 32.22 -7.52
CA SER A 92 -4.36 33.60 -7.91
C SER A 92 -5.31 33.64 -9.12
N SER A 93 -5.31 32.58 -9.93
CA SER A 93 -6.11 32.51 -11.15
C SER A 93 -7.58 32.31 -10.84
N ASN A 94 -8.45 33.14 -11.44
CA ASN A 94 -9.91 33.00 -11.35
C ASN A 94 -10.51 32.33 -12.60
N ASN A 95 -9.66 31.82 -13.49
CA ASN A 95 -10.03 31.28 -14.80
C ASN A 95 -10.17 29.75 -14.81
N SER A 96 -10.00 29.10 -13.65
CA SER A 96 -10.07 27.66 -13.49
C SER A 96 -11.23 27.29 -12.57
N SER A 97 -11.92 26.18 -12.88
CA SER A 97 -12.90 25.57 -11.96
C SER A 97 -12.24 24.86 -10.77
N LEU A 98 -10.91 24.71 -10.78
CA LEU A 98 -10.13 24.07 -9.72
C LEU A 98 -10.10 24.95 -8.47
N LYS A 99 -10.61 24.42 -7.35
CA LYS A 99 -10.66 25.13 -6.06
C LYS A 99 -9.58 24.59 -5.13
N ILE A 100 -8.41 25.21 -5.16
CA ILE A 100 -7.30 24.87 -4.28
C ILE A 100 -7.53 25.53 -2.90
N ARG A 101 -7.37 24.76 -1.82
CA ARG A 101 -7.48 25.26 -0.44
C ARG A 101 -6.29 24.83 0.38
N LYS A 102 -5.78 25.75 1.20
CA LYS A 102 -4.73 25.43 2.18
C LYS A 102 -5.35 24.63 3.32
N GLN A 103 -4.76 23.47 3.62
CA GLN A 103 -5.18 22.63 4.74
C GLN A 103 -4.25 22.90 5.93
N HIS A 104 -4.83 23.08 7.11
CA HIS A 104 -4.07 23.27 8.34
C HIS A 104 -3.92 21.94 9.08
N PHE A 105 -2.69 21.64 9.48
CA PHE A 105 -2.35 20.45 10.25
C PHE A 105 -1.82 20.85 11.63
N PRO A 106 -2.22 20.15 12.70
CA PRO A 106 -1.93 20.54 14.09
C PRO A 106 -0.44 20.57 14.47
N LEU A 107 0.47 20.19 13.57
CA LEU A 107 1.92 20.10 13.80
C LEU A 107 2.78 20.80 12.71
N GLY A 108 2.19 21.64 11.83
CA GLY A 108 2.95 22.26 10.72
C GLY A 108 2.35 23.56 10.16
N HIS A 109 3.16 24.28 9.36
CA HIS A 109 2.69 25.43 8.57
C HIS A 109 1.61 24.99 7.56
N PRO A 110 0.65 25.86 7.19
CA PRO A 110 -0.40 25.50 6.25
C PRO A 110 0.18 25.22 4.85
N PHE A 111 -0.23 24.11 4.24
CA PHE A 111 0.16 23.70 2.89
C PHE A 111 -1.05 23.05 2.18
N VAL A 112 -0.94 22.85 0.87
CA VAL A 112 -1.97 22.23 0.02
C VAL A 112 -1.66 20.74 -0.13
N LEU A 113 -2.66 19.86 -0.05
CA LEU A 113 -2.54 18.45 -0.41
C LEU A 113 -3.36 18.16 -1.66
#